data_AF-A0A925X8T1-F1
#
_entry.id   AF-A0A925X8T1-F1
#
_cell.length_a   1.000
_cell.length_b   1.000
_cell.length_c   1.000
_cell.angle_alpha   90.00
_cell.angle_beta   90.00
_cell.angle_gamma   90.00
#
_symmetry.space_group_name_H-M   'P 1'
#
loop_
_entity.id
_entity.type
_entity.pdbx_description
1 polymer ?
#
loop_
_entity_poly.entity_id
_entity_poly.type
_entity_poly.pdbx_seq_one_letter_code
_entity_poly.pdbx_strand_id
1 'polypeptide(L)'
;MRFDGGQNVERQAATDVKTGEAKSHRAGVNVMLSCMTDKAQPSDQLQSDPKTGDPDAACMRGAALVEEGKLHEAAEIFRTLSERTDLADGHRAVMAVNLATVYDKMGHVDTAIQTYEYASTITLRNYVWTEEGRAEYLFKRERYDEAIGVWEHILTLSFLPDEVVKRVEQNLAVANEKRA
;
A
#
# COMPACT_ATOMS: atom_id res chain seq x y z
N MET A 1 -7.84 -62.94 -19.76
CA MET A 1 -6.87 -62.72 -20.86
C MET A 1 -7.70 -62.37 -22.08
N ARG A 2 -7.56 -61.26 -22.80
CA ARG A 2 -6.60 -60.15 -22.84
C ARG A 2 -7.39 -58.93 -23.35
N PHE A 3 -7.13 -57.76 -22.77
CA PHE A 3 -7.44 -56.47 -23.36
C PHE A 3 -6.31 -56.13 -24.34
N ASP A 4 -6.64 -55.82 -25.58
CA ASP A 4 -5.84 -55.15 -26.60
C ASP A 4 -6.87 -54.62 -27.62
N GLY A 5 -6.82 -53.40 -28.15
CA GLY A 5 -5.77 -52.40 -28.16
C GLY A 5 -5.97 -51.59 -29.45
N GLY A 6 -5.89 -50.25 -29.33
CA GLY A 6 -5.44 -49.40 -30.43
C GLY A 6 -6.45 -48.94 -31.48
N GLN A 7 -7.08 -47.80 -31.23
CA GLN A 7 -7.08 -46.71 -32.21
C GLN A 7 -6.70 -45.42 -31.48
N ASN A 8 -5.39 -45.18 -31.37
CA ASN A 8 -4.82 -43.90 -30.99
C ASN A 8 -4.08 -43.39 -32.23
N VAL A 9 -4.82 -42.71 -33.12
CA VAL A 9 -4.25 -42.03 -34.28
C VAL A 9 -3.96 -40.60 -33.87
N GLU A 10 -2.67 -40.34 -33.67
CA GLU A 10 -1.96 -39.10 -33.97
C GLU A 10 -2.80 -37.82 -34.05
N ARG A 11 -2.79 -37.04 -32.96
CA ARG A 11 -2.90 -35.58 -33.03
C ARG A 11 -1.65 -34.97 -32.41
N GLN A 12 -0.55 -35.04 -33.14
CA GLN A 12 0.54 -34.09 -33.01
C GLN A 12 0.45 -33.12 -34.18
N ALA A 13 0.13 -31.86 -33.86
CA ALA A 13 0.63 -30.63 -34.45
C ALA A 13 -0.42 -29.51 -34.36
N ALA A 14 0.07 -28.32 -34.02
CA ALA A 14 -0.60 -27.03 -34.07
C ALA A 14 -1.61 -26.70 -32.97
N THR A 15 -1.09 -26.41 -31.78
CA THR A 15 -1.59 -25.26 -31.00
C THR A 15 -0.40 -24.42 -30.57
N ASP A 16 0.14 -23.67 -31.52
CA ASP A 16 1.05 -22.58 -31.24
C ASP A 16 0.29 -21.40 -30.61
N VAL A 17 0.81 -20.97 -29.46
CA VAL A 17 1.09 -19.57 -29.12
C VAL A 17 -0.08 -18.61 -29.32
N LYS A 18 -0.89 -18.38 -28.27
CA LYS A 18 -1.62 -17.10 -28.07
C LYS A 18 -2.31 -16.91 -26.70
N THR A 19 -1.62 -17.25 -25.60
CA THR A 19 -2.14 -16.97 -24.24
C THR A 19 -1.15 -16.25 -23.33
N GLY A 20 -0.09 -15.66 -23.89
CA GLY A 20 0.96 -14.95 -23.14
C GLY A 20 0.79 -13.43 -22.99
N GLU A 21 -0.03 -12.75 -23.79
CA GLU A 21 0.09 -11.28 -23.95
C GLU A 21 -1.03 -10.43 -23.32
N ALA A 22 -2.03 -11.03 -22.65
CA ALA A 22 -3.22 -10.28 -22.20
C ALA A 22 -3.31 -9.96 -20.69
N LYS A 23 -2.26 -10.16 -19.87
CA LYS A 23 -2.35 -9.93 -18.41
C LYS A 23 -1.46 -8.82 -17.82
N SER A 24 -0.50 -8.26 -18.57
CA SER A 24 0.41 -7.22 -18.04
C SER A 24 -0.02 -5.77 -18.35
N HIS A 25 -1.11 -5.58 -19.11
CA HIS A 25 -1.58 -4.25 -19.51
C HIS A 25 -2.43 -3.51 -18.46
N ARG A 26 -2.90 -4.18 -17.40
CA ARG A 26 -3.83 -3.57 -16.43
C ARG A 26 -3.12 -2.79 -15.30
N ALA A 27 -1.84 -3.08 -15.03
CA ALA A 27 -1.08 -2.43 -13.97
C ALA A 27 -0.35 -1.15 -14.41
N GLY A 28 0.07 -1.04 -15.69
CA GLY A 28 0.70 0.18 -16.23
C GLY A 28 -0.27 1.37 -16.31
N VAL A 29 -1.49 1.10 -16.75
CA VAL A 29 -2.60 2.07 -16.80
C VAL A 29 -2.97 2.64 -15.41
N ASN A 30 -2.50 2.03 -14.30
CA ASN A 30 -2.82 2.46 -12.93
C ASN A 30 -1.80 3.47 -12.35
N VAL A 31 -0.50 3.36 -12.67
CA VAL A 31 0.54 4.23 -12.10
C VAL A 31 0.46 5.66 -12.63
N MET A 32 0.26 5.82 -13.94
CA MET A 32 0.09 7.14 -14.55
C MET A 32 -1.17 7.83 -14.03
N LEU A 33 -2.30 7.11 -13.94
CA LEU A 33 -3.55 7.66 -13.42
C LEU A 33 -3.40 8.09 -11.96
N SER A 34 -2.76 7.27 -11.13
CA SER A 34 -2.43 7.56 -9.72
C SER A 34 -1.69 8.90 -9.57
N CYS A 35 -0.59 9.11 -10.31
CA CYS A 35 0.15 10.38 -10.29
C CYS A 35 -0.63 11.58 -10.84
N MET A 36 -1.62 11.35 -11.71
CA MET A 36 -2.47 12.43 -12.24
C MET A 36 -3.59 12.83 -11.26
N THR A 37 -4.15 11.87 -10.52
CA THR A 37 -5.26 12.10 -9.58
C THR A 37 -4.80 12.68 -8.24
N ASP A 38 -3.54 12.49 -7.86
CA ASP A 38 -2.97 13.08 -6.63
C ASP A 38 -2.97 14.62 -6.66
N LYS A 39 -3.00 15.22 -7.86
CA LYS A 39 -3.16 16.68 -8.08
C LYS A 39 -4.49 17.25 -7.58
N ALA A 40 -5.46 16.40 -7.23
CA ALA A 40 -6.82 16.83 -6.88
C ALA A 40 -7.03 17.09 -5.38
N GLN A 41 -6.01 16.92 -4.53
CA GLN A 41 -6.06 17.42 -3.17
C GLN A 41 -5.32 18.77 -3.15
N PRO A 42 -6.00 19.90 -2.86
CA PRO A 42 -5.29 21.12 -2.53
C PRO A 42 -4.55 20.83 -1.23
N SER A 43 -3.28 20.48 -1.35
CA SER A 43 -2.34 20.52 -0.25
C SER A 43 -2.28 21.98 0.17
N ASP A 44 -2.96 22.31 1.28
CA ASP A 44 -2.81 23.59 1.94
C ASP A 44 -1.32 23.85 2.14
N GLN A 45 -0.80 24.73 1.29
CA GLN A 45 0.54 25.31 1.26
C GLN A 45 1.59 24.63 2.16
N LEU A 46 2.07 23.44 1.77
CA LEU A 46 3.46 23.12 2.07
C LEU A 46 4.30 23.93 1.09
N GLN A 47 4.91 25.00 1.60
CA GLN A 47 5.97 25.70 0.88
C GLN A 47 7.01 24.66 0.47
N SER A 48 7.04 24.31 -0.81
CA SER A 48 8.03 23.40 -1.36
C SER A 48 9.41 24.01 -1.12
N ASP A 49 10.18 23.40 -0.23
CA ASP A 49 11.56 23.81 0.02
C ASP A 49 12.35 23.57 -1.28
N PRO A 50 12.94 24.59 -1.93
CA PRO A 50 13.52 24.48 -3.27
C PRO A 50 14.69 23.49 -3.39
N LYS A 51 15.15 22.92 -2.27
CA LYS A 51 16.16 21.86 -2.21
C LYS A 51 15.60 20.48 -2.56
N THR A 52 14.29 20.30 -2.44
CA THR A 52 13.59 19.04 -2.75
C THR A 52 12.74 19.26 -3.98
N GLY A 53 13.05 18.60 -5.09
CA GLY A 53 12.32 18.78 -6.35
C GLY A 53 10.82 18.55 -6.20
N ASP A 54 10.04 19.16 -7.11
CA ASP A 54 8.58 19.01 -7.20
C ASP A 54 8.17 17.51 -7.17
N PRO A 55 7.51 17.04 -6.10
CA PRO A 55 7.10 15.65 -5.93
C PRO A 55 6.15 15.18 -7.03
N ASP A 56 5.26 16.05 -7.51
CA ASP A 56 4.27 15.70 -8.52
C ASP A 56 4.95 15.54 -9.88
N ALA A 57 5.87 16.46 -10.21
CA ALA A 57 6.70 16.33 -11.40
C ALA A 57 7.58 15.07 -11.36
N ALA A 58 8.12 14.72 -10.19
CA ALA A 58 8.86 13.49 -9.99
C ALA A 58 7.96 12.25 -10.17
N CYS A 59 6.74 12.24 -9.62
CA CYS A 59 5.77 11.17 -9.80
C CYS A 59 5.44 10.96 -11.29
N MET A 60 5.11 12.04 -12.00
CA MET A 60 4.81 11.99 -13.43
C MET A 60 5.99 11.47 -14.26
N ARG A 61 7.23 11.86 -13.91
CA ARG A 61 8.43 11.29 -14.53
C ARG A 61 8.58 9.81 -14.25
N GLY A 62 8.37 9.37 -13.00
CA GLY A 62 8.38 7.95 -12.64
C GLY A 62 7.37 7.15 -13.47
N ALA A 63 6.14 7.67 -13.60
CA ALA A 63 5.11 7.05 -14.43
C ALA A 63 5.51 6.95 -15.91
N ALA A 64 6.09 8.00 -16.49
CA ALA A 64 6.57 7.97 -17.87
C ALA A 64 7.68 6.92 -18.07
N LEU A 65 8.61 6.78 -17.11
CA LEU A 65 9.66 5.77 -17.15
C LEU A 65 9.10 4.34 -17.07
N VAL A 66 8.00 4.12 -16.34
CA VAL A 66 7.30 2.83 -16.34
C VAL A 66 6.76 2.48 -17.73
N GLU A 67 6.12 3.44 -18.41
CA GLU A 67 5.59 3.25 -19.76
C GLU A 67 6.71 3.04 -20.80
N GLU A 68 7.87 3.65 -20.60
CA GLU A 68 9.08 3.42 -21.41
C GLU A 68 9.79 2.10 -21.09
N GLY A 69 9.37 1.35 -20.06
CA GLY A 69 10.01 0.12 -19.61
C GLY A 69 11.32 0.32 -18.83
N LYS A 70 11.66 1.56 -18.47
CA LYS A 70 12.84 1.91 -17.66
C LYS A 70 12.55 1.70 -16.17
N LEU A 71 12.27 0.45 -15.81
CA LEU A 71 11.73 0.08 -14.50
C LEU A 71 12.67 0.42 -13.34
N HIS A 72 13.98 0.23 -13.49
CA HIS A 72 14.95 0.59 -12.44
C HIS A 72 14.95 2.09 -12.13
N GLU A 73 14.91 2.94 -13.16
CA GLU A 73 14.88 4.40 -12.98
C GLU A 73 13.56 4.85 -12.34
N ALA A 74 12.44 4.23 -12.74
CA ALA A 74 11.13 4.48 -12.13
C ALA A 74 11.10 4.08 -10.65
N ALA A 75 11.67 2.92 -10.31
CA ALA A 75 11.75 2.43 -8.93
C ALA A 75 12.50 3.42 -8.02
N GLU A 76 13.63 3.95 -8.48
CA GLU A 76 14.42 4.92 -7.69
C GLU A 76 13.66 6.22 -7.39
N ILE A 77 12.86 6.69 -8.34
CA ILE A 77 12.00 7.85 -8.14
C ILE A 77 10.93 7.55 -7.09
N PHE A 78 10.17 6.46 -7.25
CA PHE A 78 9.07 6.15 -6.33
C PHE A 78 9.57 5.81 -4.93
N ARG A 79 10.72 5.13 -4.82
CA ARG A 79 11.41 4.87 -3.54
C ARG A 79 11.73 6.18 -2.83
N THR A 80 12.41 7.09 -3.52
CA THR A 80 12.75 8.41 -2.98
C THR A 80 11.52 9.16 -2.49
N LEU A 81 10.44 9.19 -3.26
CA LEU A 81 9.21 9.88 -2.86
C LEU A 81 8.50 9.18 -1.67
N SER A 82 8.52 7.85 -1.60
CA SER A 82 7.93 7.11 -0.48
C SER A 82 8.67 7.32 0.86
N GLU A 83 9.98 7.61 0.79
CA GLU A 83 10.86 7.81 1.95
C GLU A 83 10.91 9.27 2.43
N ARG A 84 10.43 10.23 1.62
CA ARG A 84 10.38 11.66 1.99
C ARG A 84 9.51 11.90 3.20
N THR A 85 10.07 12.45 4.27
CA THR A 85 9.37 12.75 5.52
C THR A 85 8.61 14.07 5.49
N ASP A 86 8.85 14.91 4.48
CA ASP A 86 8.16 16.18 4.26
C ASP A 86 6.89 16.03 3.40
N LEU A 87 6.63 14.84 2.87
CA LEU A 87 5.38 14.54 2.16
C LEU A 87 4.32 13.98 3.11
N ALA A 88 3.06 14.28 2.80
CA ALA A 88 1.93 13.67 3.49
C ALA A 88 2.00 12.14 3.37
N ASP A 89 1.67 11.44 4.46
CA ASP A 89 1.67 9.98 4.52
C ASP A 89 0.81 9.33 3.43
N GLY A 90 -0.29 9.97 3.02
CA GLY A 90 -1.09 9.54 1.88
C GLY A 90 -0.29 9.49 0.57
N HIS A 91 0.39 10.59 0.22
CA HIS A 91 1.25 10.65 -0.97
C HIS A 91 2.36 9.58 -0.88
N ARG A 92 3.02 9.47 0.28
CA ARG A 92 4.08 8.48 0.49
C ARG A 92 3.60 7.03 0.31
N ALA A 93 2.42 6.71 0.82
CA ALA A 93 1.80 5.39 0.66
C ALA A 93 1.49 5.09 -0.80
N VAL A 94 0.95 6.07 -1.55
CA VAL A 94 0.72 5.93 -3.00
C VAL A 94 2.04 5.70 -3.75
N MET A 95 3.12 6.37 -3.36
CA MET A 95 4.44 6.16 -3.96
C MET A 95 4.99 4.77 -3.67
N ALA A 96 4.79 4.26 -2.46
CA ALA A 96 5.14 2.87 -2.13
C ALA A 96 4.30 1.86 -2.94
N VAL A 97 3.01 2.11 -3.18
CA VAL A 97 2.17 1.28 -4.07
C VAL A 97 2.69 1.28 -5.51
N ASN A 98 3.09 2.45 -6.03
CA ASN A 98 3.68 2.56 -7.36
C ASN A 98 5.02 1.82 -7.44
N LEU A 99 5.87 1.95 -6.41
CA LEU A 99 7.13 1.20 -6.30
C LEU A 99 6.90 -0.33 -6.29
N ALA A 100 5.93 -0.81 -5.51
CA ALA A 100 5.58 -2.23 -5.46
C ALA A 100 5.14 -2.75 -6.84
N THR A 101 4.36 -1.95 -7.57
CA THR A 101 3.94 -2.26 -8.94
C THR A 101 5.12 -2.33 -9.90
N VAL A 102 6.13 -1.47 -9.73
CA VAL A 102 7.36 -1.53 -10.52
C VAL A 102 8.17 -2.78 -10.20
N TYR A 103 8.32 -3.15 -8.93
CA TYR A 103 9.00 -4.39 -8.53
C TYR A 103 8.31 -5.65 -9.08
N ASP A 104 6.98 -5.69 -9.10
CA ASP A 104 6.22 -6.78 -9.73
C ASP A 104 6.53 -6.88 -11.23
N LYS A 105 6.55 -5.74 -11.95
CA LYS A 105 6.93 -5.69 -13.37
C LYS A 105 8.37 -6.17 -13.64
N MET A 106 9.26 -6.04 -12.65
CA MET A 106 10.63 -6.55 -12.71
C MET A 106 10.73 -8.04 -12.33
N GLY A 107 9.63 -8.66 -11.88
CA GLY A 107 9.61 -10.04 -11.39
C GLY A 107 10.09 -10.20 -9.94
N HIS A 108 10.27 -9.11 -9.21
CA HIS A 108 10.72 -9.11 -7.81
C HIS A 108 9.52 -9.22 -6.85
N VAL A 109 8.85 -10.37 -6.89
CA VAL A 109 7.57 -10.61 -6.19
C VAL A 109 7.67 -10.39 -4.68
N ASP A 110 8.67 -10.96 -4.01
CA ASP A 110 8.83 -10.81 -2.56
C ASP A 110 9.07 -9.35 -2.16
N THR A 111 9.86 -8.62 -2.95
CA THR A 111 10.10 -7.19 -2.74
C THR A 111 8.83 -6.36 -2.97
N ALA A 112 8.02 -6.71 -3.96
CA ALA A 112 6.73 -6.07 -4.20
C ALA A 112 5.78 -6.27 -3.00
N ILE A 113 5.68 -7.48 -2.46
CA ILE A 113 4.86 -7.79 -1.27
C ILE A 113 5.32 -6.95 -0.07
N GLN A 114 6.62 -6.96 0.24
CA GLN A 114 7.17 -6.15 1.34
C GLN A 114 6.91 -4.64 1.16
N THR A 115 6.92 -4.17 -0.09
CA THR A 115 6.64 -2.76 -0.39
C THR A 115 5.15 -2.43 -0.24
N TYR A 116 4.23 -3.35 -0.57
CA TYR A 116 2.80 -3.19 -0.27
C TYR A 116 2.51 -3.20 1.23
N GLU A 117 3.19 -4.06 1.99
CA GLU A 117 3.11 -4.09 3.44
C GLU A 117 3.58 -2.76 4.03
N TYR A 118 4.70 -2.22 3.53
CA TYR A 118 5.18 -0.89 3.90
C TYR A 118 4.15 0.21 3.64
N ALA A 119 3.53 0.25 2.45
CA ALA A 119 2.46 1.21 2.15
C ALA A 119 1.30 1.09 3.15
N SER A 120 0.94 -0.16 3.50
CA SER A 120 -0.11 -0.44 4.50
C SER A 120 0.28 0.11 5.86
N THR A 121 1.53 -0.04 6.32
CA THR A 121 1.98 0.51 7.62
C THR A 121 1.88 2.04 7.69
N ILE A 122 2.11 2.75 6.58
CA ILE A 122 1.97 4.21 6.53
C ILE A 122 0.51 4.60 6.72
N THR A 123 -0.40 3.98 5.98
CA THR A 123 -1.84 4.28 6.08
C THR A 123 -2.43 3.89 7.44
N LEU A 124 -2.00 2.75 7.99
CA LEU A 124 -2.43 2.25 9.29
C LEU A 124 -2.09 3.22 10.41
N ARG A 125 -0.92 3.86 10.36
CA ARG A 125 -0.49 4.85 11.35
C ARG A 125 -1.51 5.98 11.51
N ASN A 126 -2.00 6.53 10.40
CA ASN A 126 -2.98 7.63 10.42
C ASN A 126 -4.35 7.18 10.93
N TYR A 127 -4.78 5.98 10.52
CA TYR A 127 -6.02 5.39 11.01
C TYR A 127 -5.99 5.20 12.53
N VAL A 128 -4.94 4.55 13.03
CA VAL A 128 -4.74 4.30 14.46
C VAL A 128 -4.68 5.62 15.24
N TRP A 129 -3.91 6.61 14.76
CA TRP A 129 -3.82 7.91 15.42
C TRP A 129 -5.19 8.59 15.56
N THR A 130 -6.02 8.50 14.52
CA THR A 130 -7.38 9.06 14.52
C THR A 130 -8.29 8.33 15.51
N GLU A 131 -8.29 6.99 15.49
CA GLU A 131 -9.13 6.19 16.38
C GLU A 131 -8.69 6.31 17.84
N GLU A 132 -7.38 6.41 18.13
CA GLU A 132 -6.90 6.67 19.49
C GLU A 132 -7.41 8.02 20.01
N GLY A 133 -7.36 9.07 19.19
CA GLY A 133 -7.91 10.38 19.56
C GLY A 133 -9.43 10.32 19.82
N ARG A 134 -10.16 9.53 19.02
CA ARG A 134 -11.59 9.28 19.22
C ARG A 134 -11.84 8.53 20.54
N ALA A 135 -11.09 7.48 20.83
CA ALA A 135 -11.19 6.72 22.07
C ALA A 135 -10.87 7.58 23.30
N GLU A 136 -9.81 8.38 23.23
CA GLU A 136 -9.43 9.32 24.30
C GLU A 136 -10.54 10.35 24.54
N TYR A 137 -11.13 10.89 23.48
CA TYR A 137 -12.26 11.81 23.60
C TYR A 137 -13.49 11.15 24.23
N LEU A 138 -13.84 9.92 23.82
CA LEU A 138 -14.94 9.15 24.42
C LEU A 138 -14.69 8.89 25.91
N PHE A 139 -13.47 8.49 26.26
CA PHE A 139 -13.05 8.27 27.65
C PHE A 139 -13.20 9.54 28.49
N LYS A 140 -12.74 10.70 28.00
CA LYS A 140 -12.91 12.01 28.68
C LYS A 140 -14.37 12.42 28.87
N ARG A 141 -15.29 11.87 28.07
CA ARG A 141 -16.74 12.09 28.18
C ARG A 141 -17.45 10.98 28.95
N GLU A 142 -16.68 10.16 29.67
CA GLU A 142 -17.17 9.05 30.50
C GLU A 142 -17.95 7.98 29.71
N ARG A 143 -17.78 7.94 28.39
CA ARG A 143 -18.36 6.92 27.50
C ARG A 143 -17.42 5.72 27.43
N TYR A 144 -17.20 5.08 28.58
CA TYR A 144 -16.13 4.08 28.74
C TYR A 144 -16.30 2.85 27.85
N ASP A 145 -17.51 2.30 27.74
CA ASP A 145 -17.76 1.13 26.87
C ASP A 145 -17.41 1.40 25.40
N GLU A 146 -17.69 2.61 24.91
CA GLU A 146 -17.36 2.98 23.54
C GLU A 146 -15.86 3.21 23.35
N ALA A 147 -15.19 3.81 24.34
CA ALA A 147 -13.73 3.96 24.30
C ALA A 147 -13.02 2.60 24.30
N ILE A 148 -13.47 1.68 25.16
CA ILE A 148 -13.02 0.28 25.23
C ILE A 148 -13.18 -0.40 23.88
N GLY A 149 -14.37 -0.32 23.26
CA GLY A 149 -14.62 -0.95 21.96
C GLY A 149 -13.70 -0.43 20.85
N VAL A 150 -13.32 0.86 20.88
CA VAL A 150 -12.34 1.41 19.92
C VAL A 150 -10.95 0.86 20.18
N TRP A 151 -10.46 0.85 21.42
CA TRP A 151 -9.13 0.30 21.73
C TRP A 151 -9.03 -1.20 21.45
N GLU A 152 -10.07 -1.98 21.76
CA GLU A 152 -10.15 -3.39 21.40
C GLU A 152 -10.07 -3.58 19.89
N HIS A 153 -10.79 -2.75 19.12
CA HIS A 153 -10.70 -2.80 17.66
C HIS A 153 -9.28 -2.49 17.16
N ILE A 154 -8.62 -1.47 17.69
CA ILE A 154 -7.24 -1.14 17.32
C ILE A 154 -6.33 -2.34 17.51
N LEU A 155 -6.45 -3.08 18.61
CA LEU A 155 -5.63 -4.27 18.90
C LEU A 155 -5.88 -5.45 17.96
N THR A 156 -6.96 -5.45 17.16
CA THR A 156 -7.20 -6.47 16.13
C THR A 156 -6.46 -6.20 14.81
N LEU A 157 -5.88 -5.00 14.65
CA LEU A 157 -5.24 -4.60 13.40
C LEU A 157 -3.90 -5.32 13.24
N SER A 158 -3.60 -5.72 12.01
CA SER A 158 -2.30 -6.30 11.65
C SER A 158 -1.24 -5.20 11.50
N PHE A 159 0.04 -5.54 11.69
CA PHE A 159 1.19 -4.62 11.50
C PHE A 159 1.23 -3.42 12.47
N LEU A 160 0.60 -3.54 13.63
CA LEU A 160 0.73 -2.54 14.69
C LEU A 160 2.17 -2.52 15.24
N PRO A 161 2.77 -1.33 15.36
CA PRO A 161 4.02 -1.20 16.09
C PRO A 161 3.86 -1.55 17.59
N ASP A 162 4.85 -2.20 18.19
CA ASP A 162 4.82 -2.62 19.60
C ASP A 162 4.52 -1.47 20.57
N GLU A 163 5.00 -0.26 20.27
CA GLU A 163 4.75 0.92 21.09
C GLU A 163 3.29 1.38 21.05
N VAL A 164 2.58 1.12 19.94
CA VAL A 164 1.15 1.37 19.81
C VAL A 164 0.39 0.33 20.64
N VAL A 165 0.73 -0.95 20.48
CA VAL A 165 0.09 -2.05 21.22
C VAL A 165 0.15 -1.78 22.73
N LYS A 166 1.35 -1.51 23.26
CA LYS A 166 1.55 -1.24 24.70
C LYS A 166 0.71 -0.06 25.20
N ARG A 167 0.67 1.03 24.43
CA ARG A 167 -0.09 2.24 24.80
C ARG A 167 -1.60 1.96 24.81
N VAL A 168 -2.10 1.26 23.79
CA VAL A 168 -3.53 0.91 23.69
C VAL A 168 -3.94 -0.06 24.80
N GLU A 169 -3.11 -1.06 25.12
CA GLU A 169 -3.35 -1.98 26.25
C GLU A 169 -3.41 -1.24 27.60
N GLN A 170 -2.52 -0.27 27.82
CA GLN A 170 -2.54 0.57 29.03
C GLN A 170 -3.83 1.38 29.14
N ASN A 171 -4.25 2.04 28.06
CA ASN A 171 -5.49 2.80 28.03
C ASN A 171 -6.71 1.92 28.27
N LEU A 172 -6.73 0.73 27.66
CA LEU A 172 -7.78 -0.28 27.84
C LEU A 172 -7.88 -0.73 29.30
N ALA A 173 -6.76 -0.97 29.98
CA ALA A 173 -6.75 -1.35 31.40
C ALA A 173 -7.38 -0.24 32.27
N VAL A 174 -6.94 1.01 32.09
CA VAL A 174 -7.48 2.17 32.82
C VAL A 174 -8.98 2.35 32.59
N ALA A 175 -9.45 2.16 31.36
CA ALA A 175 -10.88 2.29 31.04
C ALA A 175 -11.75 1.18 31.61
N ASN A 176 -11.24 -0.05 31.64
CA ASN A 176 -11.94 -1.15 32.29
C ASN A 176 -12.09 -0.91 33.81
N GLU A 177 -11.10 -0.30 34.47
CA GLU A 177 -11.21 0.10 35.88
C GLU A 177 -12.25 1.21 36.09
N LYS A 178 -12.34 2.19 35.19
CA LYS A 178 -13.31 3.29 35.27
C LYS A 178 -14.75 2.89 34.97
N ARG A 179 -14.94 1.82 34.19
CA ARG A 179 -16.26 1.25 33.89
C ARG A 179 -16.86 0.52 35.09
N ALA A 180 -16.03 -0.08 35.94
CA ALA A 180 -16.42 -0.91 37.09
C ALA A 180 -17.01 -0.08 38.24
#